data_AF-A0A0G1UZ25-F1
#
_entry.id   AF-A0A0G1UZ25-F1
#
_cell.length_a   1.000
_cell.length_b   1.000
_cell.length_c   1.000
_cell.angle_alpha   90.00
_cell.angle_beta   90.00
_cell.angle_gamma   90.00
#
_symmetry.space_group_name_H-M   'P 1'
#
loop_
_entity.id
_entity.type
_entity.pdbx_description
1 polymer ?
#
loop_
_entity_poly.entity_id
_entity_poly.type
_entity_poly.pdbx_seq_one_letter_code
_entity_poly.pdbx_strand_id
1 'polypeptide(L)'
;MKKETALKNATALAAYLLIVWGFYRFLFKLPEEVEELVVKPVVWLLPVFYLLNKERASLASVGVTVKNLFPAVYFALGLGAFFVIEAIIINFVKHGGLDFGANIGEKALLTSLGLSFATAISEEISFRGYLFNRVWYALGNEWKANITTSLVWALVHIPVTVFVWKLEPSAALTYLLLTTLFGIGSAFVFARTRNVFSSIFLHVLWEWPIILFR
;
A
#
# COMPACT_ATOMS: atom_id res chain seq x y z
N MET A 1 -15.63 -6.04 19.92
CA MET A 1 -14.59 -5.10 20.40
C MET A 1 -15.21 -3.72 20.57
N LYS A 2 -14.84 -2.94 21.61
CA LYS A 2 -15.33 -1.55 21.78
C LYS A 2 -14.65 -0.58 20.80
N LYS A 3 -15.31 0.51 20.42
CA LYS A 3 -14.80 1.49 19.44
C LYS A 3 -13.48 2.13 19.89
N GLU A 4 -13.37 2.45 21.19
CA GLU A 4 -12.18 3.03 21.81
C GLU A 4 -10.99 2.06 21.74
N THR A 5 -11.24 0.77 21.92
CA THR A 5 -10.21 -0.27 21.80
C THR A 5 -9.74 -0.42 20.37
N ALA A 6 -10.67 -0.42 19.40
CA ALA A 6 -10.34 -0.50 17.97
C ALA A 6 -9.45 0.68 17.54
N LEU A 7 -9.84 1.90 17.94
CA LEU A 7 -9.07 3.10 17.63
C LEU A 7 -7.71 3.10 18.32
N LYS A 8 -7.64 2.72 19.61
CA LYS A 8 -6.38 2.59 20.34
C LYS A 8 -5.41 1.62 19.65
N ASN A 9 -5.89 0.44 19.25
CA ASN A 9 -5.05 -0.55 18.58
C ASN A 9 -4.60 -0.07 17.20
N ALA A 10 -5.48 0.57 16.43
CA ALA A 10 -5.13 1.16 15.14
C ALA A 10 -4.06 2.26 15.28
N THR A 11 -4.24 3.18 16.23
CA THR A 11 -3.24 4.23 16.52
C THR A 11 -1.92 3.63 16.98
N ALA A 12 -1.94 2.57 17.80
CA ALA A 12 -0.72 1.89 18.24
C ALA A 12 0.02 1.24 17.06
N LEU A 13 -0.68 0.57 16.14
CA LEU A 13 -0.07 0.00 14.94
C LEU A 13 0.49 1.11 14.03
N ALA A 14 -0.26 2.18 13.81
CA ALA A 14 0.19 3.31 13.00
C ALA A 14 1.47 3.94 13.57
N ALA A 15 1.50 4.21 14.88
CA ALA A 15 2.67 4.74 15.56
C ALA A 15 3.86 3.76 15.50
N TYR A 16 3.61 2.47 15.71
CA TYR A 16 4.62 1.42 15.57
C TYR A 16 5.22 1.43 14.16
N LEU A 17 4.41 1.47 13.10
CA LEU A 17 4.92 1.49 11.72
C LEU A 17 5.71 2.77 11.45
N LEU A 18 5.18 3.94 11.80
CA LEU A 18 5.89 5.22 11.61
C LEU A 18 7.26 5.25 12.29
N ILE A 19 7.36 4.70 13.50
CA ILE A 19 8.61 4.67 14.26
C ILE A 19 9.48 3.52 13.76
N VAL A 20 9.07 2.26 13.94
CA VAL A 20 9.92 1.09 13.70
C VAL A 20 10.29 0.96 12.23
N TRP A 21 9.31 1.06 11.32
CA TRP A 21 9.62 0.99 9.89
C TRP A 21 10.37 2.23 9.43
N GLY A 22 9.99 3.42 9.91
CA GLY A 22 10.68 4.66 9.54
C GLY A 22 12.16 4.67 9.95
N PHE A 23 12.47 4.27 11.18
CA PHE A 23 13.85 4.11 11.66
C PHE A 23 14.56 2.98 10.93
N TYR A 24 13.90 1.85 10.65
CA TYR A 24 14.50 0.78 9.86
C TYR A 24 14.98 1.29 8.49
N ARG A 25 14.12 2.02 7.76
CA ARG A 25 14.47 2.62 6.45
C ARG A 25 15.58 3.67 6.53
N PHE A 26 15.69 4.36 7.66
CA PHE A 26 16.76 5.34 7.88
C PHE A 26 18.11 4.67 8.18
N LEU A 27 18.12 3.59 8.97
CA LEU A 27 19.33 2.98 9.51
C LEU A 27 19.88 1.81 8.67
N PHE A 28 19.00 1.04 8.02
CA PHE A 28 19.36 -0.20 7.34
C PHE A 28 19.03 -0.14 5.84
N LYS A 29 19.87 -0.82 5.05
CA LYS A 29 19.71 -0.97 3.59
C LYS A 29 20.15 -2.38 3.21
N LEU A 30 19.24 -3.33 3.33
CA LEU A 30 19.49 -4.71 2.93
C LEU A 30 19.15 -4.91 1.44
N PRO A 31 19.52 -6.05 0.83
CA PRO A 31 19.06 -6.38 -0.51
C PRO A 31 17.53 -6.35 -0.58
N GLU A 32 16.99 -5.81 -1.67
CA GLU A 32 15.55 -5.59 -1.87
C GLU A 32 14.73 -6.88 -1.64
N GLU A 33 15.24 -8.04 -2.07
CA GLU A 33 14.61 -9.33 -1.85
C GLU A 33 14.43 -9.64 -0.36
N VAL A 34 15.45 -9.37 0.45
CA VAL A 34 15.40 -9.61 1.90
C VAL A 34 14.45 -8.61 2.56
N GLU A 35 14.48 -7.35 2.12
CA GLU A 35 13.60 -6.32 2.67
C GLU A 35 12.14 -6.60 2.39
N GLU A 36 11.79 -6.94 1.14
CA GLU A 36 10.41 -7.10 0.71
C GLU A 36 9.83 -8.49 1.00
N LEU A 37 10.64 -9.56 0.98
CA LEU A 37 10.16 -10.92 1.25
C LEU A 37 10.22 -11.33 2.73
N VAL A 38 11.06 -10.68 3.53
CA VAL A 38 11.28 -11.07 4.93
C VAL A 38 11.03 -9.91 5.88
N VAL A 39 11.82 -8.84 5.80
CA VAL A 39 11.79 -7.80 6.84
C VAL A 39 10.45 -7.08 6.87
N LYS A 40 9.95 -6.64 5.72
CA LYS A 40 8.67 -5.93 5.63
C LYS A 40 7.50 -6.81 6.07
N PRO A 41 7.29 -8.03 5.57
CA PRO A 41 6.24 -8.91 6.06
C PRO A 41 6.31 -9.14 7.58
N VAL A 42 7.50 -9.37 8.13
CA VAL A 42 7.70 -9.56 9.58
C VAL A 42 7.32 -8.29 10.35
N VAL A 43 7.89 -7.14 9.97
CA VAL A 43 7.67 -5.87 10.68
C VAL A 43 6.20 -5.44 10.58
N TRP A 44 5.56 -5.63 9.43
CA TRP A 44 4.22 -5.11 9.16
C TRP A 44 3.12 -6.09 9.59
N LEU A 45 3.24 -7.38 9.31
CA LEU A 45 2.16 -8.36 9.54
C LEU A 45 2.20 -8.98 10.95
N LEU A 46 3.36 -9.17 11.57
CA LEU A 46 3.41 -9.70 12.94
C LEU A 46 2.60 -8.87 13.95
N PRO A 47 2.73 -7.53 14.02
CA PRO A 47 1.90 -6.75 14.95
C PRO A 47 0.42 -6.83 14.58
N VAL A 48 0.07 -6.95 13.29
CA VAL A 48 -1.32 -7.17 12.86
C VAL A 48 -1.85 -8.49 13.40
N PHE A 49 -1.13 -9.61 13.22
CA PHE A 49 -1.56 -10.91 13.72
C PHE A 49 -1.65 -10.96 15.25
N TYR A 50 -0.70 -10.32 15.94
CA TYR A 50 -0.76 -10.16 17.39
C TYR A 50 -2.03 -9.42 17.84
N LEU A 51 -2.35 -8.30 17.18
CA LEU A 51 -3.56 -7.53 17.49
C LEU A 51 -4.84 -8.30 17.14
N LEU A 52 -4.88 -9.03 16.03
CA LEU A 52 -6.02 -9.88 15.67
C LEU A 52 -6.28 -10.96 16.72
N ASN A 53 -5.22 -11.63 17.19
CA ASN A 53 -5.33 -12.62 18.26
C ASN A 53 -5.84 -11.99 19.56
N LYS A 54 -5.31 -10.82 19.95
CA LYS A 54 -5.75 -10.05 21.12
C LYS A 54 -7.22 -9.62 21.01
N GLU A 55 -7.68 -9.28 19.81
CA GLU A 55 -9.06 -8.90 19.50
C GLU A 55 -10.00 -10.11 19.39
N ARG A 56 -9.46 -11.34 19.34
CA ARG A 56 -10.17 -12.57 18.96
C ARG A 56 -10.89 -12.42 17.62
N ALA A 57 -10.26 -11.71 16.68
CA ALA A 57 -10.80 -11.45 15.35
C ALA A 57 -10.21 -12.41 14.31
N SER A 58 -11.01 -12.82 13.34
CA SER A 58 -10.56 -13.68 12.25
C SER A 58 -9.84 -12.90 11.14
N LEU A 59 -9.10 -13.61 10.28
CA LEU A 59 -8.48 -13.03 9.08
C LEU A 59 -9.49 -12.38 8.12
N ALA A 60 -10.72 -12.88 8.09
CA ALA A 60 -11.81 -12.27 7.33
C ALA A 60 -12.10 -10.83 7.80
N SER A 61 -11.82 -10.50 9.07
CA SER A 61 -12.00 -9.13 9.59
C SER A 61 -11.02 -8.12 9.02
N VAL A 62 -9.94 -8.56 8.38
CA VAL A 62 -9.01 -7.71 7.61
C VAL A 62 -9.17 -7.91 6.10
N GLY A 63 -10.28 -8.52 5.66
CA GLY A 63 -10.59 -8.71 4.25
C GLY A 63 -9.83 -9.86 3.58
N VAL A 64 -9.08 -10.68 4.32
CA VAL A 64 -8.50 -11.93 3.79
C VAL A 64 -9.63 -12.96 3.71
N THR A 65 -10.25 -13.05 2.53
CA THR A 65 -11.41 -13.90 2.27
C THR A 65 -11.57 -14.18 0.79
N VAL A 66 -12.27 -15.25 0.44
CA VAL A 66 -12.68 -15.55 -0.95
C VAL A 66 -14.00 -14.85 -1.34
N LYS A 67 -14.72 -14.29 -0.35
CA LYS A 67 -15.97 -13.57 -0.61
C LYS A 67 -15.68 -12.32 -1.44
N ASN A 68 -16.57 -12.02 -2.40
CA ASN A 68 -16.46 -10.87 -3.30
C ASN A 68 -15.13 -10.80 -4.08
N LEU A 69 -14.47 -11.94 -4.34
CA LEU A 69 -13.21 -11.95 -5.09
C LEU A 69 -13.37 -11.44 -6.52
N PHE A 70 -14.47 -11.79 -7.21
CA PHE A 70 -14.73 -11.28 -8.56
C PHE A 70 -14.93 -9.74 -8.57
N PRO A 71 -15.82 -9.16 -7.75
CA PRO A 71 -15.89 -7.70 -7.60
C PRO A 71 -14.54 -7.08 -7.22
N ALA A 72 -13.76 -7.74 -6.36
CA ALA A 72 -12.45 -7.25 -5.94
C ALA A 72 -11.48 -7.08 -7.12
N VAL A 73 -11.37 -8.10 -7.97
CA VAL A 73 -10.56 -8.04 -9.18
C VAL A 73 -11.13 -7.03 -10.18
N TYR A 74 -12.45 -7.00 -10.37
CA TYR A 74 -13.10 -6.06 -11.29
C TYR A 74 -12.80 -4.60 -10.94
N PHE A 75 -12.99 -4.19 -9.69
CA PHE A 75 -12.70 -2.81 -9.27
C PHE A 75 -11.21 -2.48 -9.33
N ALA A 76 -10.34 -3.44 -8.98
CA ALA A 76 -8.89 -3.26 -9.07
C ALA A 76 -8.44 -3.03 -10.52
N LEU A 77 -8.96 -3.82 -11.47
CA LEU A 77 -8.67 -3.65 -12.90
C LEU A 77 -9.27 -2.35 -13.45
N GLY A 78 -10.51 -2.01 -13.07
CA GLY A 78 -11.17 -0.79 -13.53
C GLY A 78 -10.41 0.47 -13.13
N LEU A 79 -9.99 0.57 -11.86
CA LEU A 79 -9.19 1.71 -11.40
C LEU A 79 -7.72 1.61 -11.83
N GLY A 80 -7.16 0.40 -11.90
CA GLY A 80 -5.79 0.17 -12.38
C GLY A 80 -5.60 0.55 -13.85
N ALA A 81 -6.62 0.34 -14.69
CA ALA A 81 -6.61 0.79 -16.09
C ALA A 81 -6.40 2.31 -16.19
N PHE A 82 -6.94 3.09 -15.25
CA PHE A 82 -6.71 4.54 -15.20
C PHE A 82 -5.23 4.86 -14.98
N PHE A 83 -4.56 4.18 -14.03
CA PHE A 83 -3.12 4.38 -13.78
C PHE A 83 -2.25 3.97 -14.98
N VAL A 84 -2.61 2.88 -15.66
CA VAL A 84 -1.91 2.44 -16.88
C VAL A 84 -2.08 3.47 -17.99
N ILE A 85 -3.29 3.99 -18.22
CA ILE A 85 -3.55 5.03 -19.23
C ILE A 85 -2.77 6.30 -18.91
N GLU A 86 -2.81 6.76 -17.65
CA GLU A 86 -2.05 7.92 -17.18
C GLU A 86 -0.55 7.74 -17.49
N ALA A 87 0.01 6.59 -17.14
CA ALA A 87 1.43 6.34 -17.36
C ALA A 87 1.81 6.26 -18.85
N ILE A 88 0.95 5.70 -19.70
CA ILE A 88 1.15 5.72 -21.17
C ILE A 88 1.15 7.15 -21.69
N ILE A 89 0.24 8.01 -21.22
CA ILE A 89 0.19 9.42 -21.60
C ILE A 89 1.48 10.14 -21.15
N ILE A 90 1.91 9.92 -19.90
CA ILE A 90 3.16 10.51 -19.38
C ILE A 90 4.36 10.05 -20.20
N ASN A 91 4.46 8.76 -20.52
CA ASN A 91 5.53 8.22 -21.35
C ASN A 91 5.54 8.88 -22.73
N PHE A 92 4.38 8.98 -23.40
CA PHE A 92 4.26 9.62 -24.70
C PHE A 92 4.70 11.08 -24.68
N VAL A 93 4.27 11.84 -23.67
CA VAL A 93 4.62 13.26 -23.51
C VAL A 93 6.11 13.44 -23.20
N LYS A 94 6.69 12.59 -22.34
CA LYS A 94 8.10 12.66 -21.91
C LYS A 94 9.06 12.32 -23.05
N HIS A 95 8.72 11.35 -23.89
CA HIS A 95 9.61 10.80 -24.93
C HIS A 95 9.26 11.26 -26.35
N GLY A 96 8.17 12.02 -26.54
CA GLY A 96 7.70 12.45 -27.87
C GLY A 96 7.16 11.30 -28.74
N GLY A 97 6.85 10.16 -28.11
CA GLY A 97 6.44 8.90 -28.73
C GLY A 97 6.30 7.81 -27.66
N LEU A 98 5.75 6.65 -28.02
CA LEU A 98 5.71 5.51 -27.10
C LEU A 98 7.11 4.88 -27.02
N ASP A 99 7.74 5.03 -25.87
CA ASP A 99 9.05 4.44 -25.57
C ASP A 99 8.89 3.37 -24.50
N PHE A 100 8.76 2.11 -24.94
CA PHE A 100 8.72 0.92 -24.10
C PHE A 100 10.12 0.32 -23.88
N GLY A 101 11.19 1.02 -24.27
CA GLY A 101 12.58 0.60 -24.05
C GLY A 101 13.02 0.68 -22.59
N ALA A 102 12.14 1.12 -21.69
CA ALA A 102 12.41 1.24 -20.28
C ALA A 102 12.80 -0.10 -19.66
N ASN A 103 13.92 -0.05 -18.94
CA ASN A 103 14.56 -1.12 -18.20
C ASN A 103 13.55 -1.85 -17.30
N ILE A 104 13.01 -2.99 -17.78
CA ILE A 104 12.91 -4.14 -16.87
C ILE A 104 14.34 -4.26 -16.35
N GLY A 105 14.57 -3.95 -15.07
CA GLY A 105 15.93 -3.87 -14.54
C GLY A 105 16.71 -5.17 -14.79
N GLU A 106 17.94 -5.27 -14.29
CA GLU A 106 18.72 -6.52 -14.42
C GLU A 106 17.98 -7.78 -13.87
N LYS A 107 16.92 -7.57 -13.08
CA LYS A 107 16.05 -8.62 -12.54
C LYS A 107 15.02 -9.09 -13.57
N ALA A 108 14.85 -10.41 -13.65
CA ALA A 108 13.81 -11.03 -14.47
C ALA A 108 12.41 -10.53 -14.05
N LEU A 109 11.55 -10.29 -15.03
CA LEU A 109 10.15 -9.83 -14.88
C LEU A 109 9.39 -10.54 -13.74
N LEU A 110 9.51 -11.86 -13.66
CA LEU A 110 8.85 -12.69 -12.64
C LEU A 110 9.33 -12.36 -11.21
N THR A 111 10.60 -12.02 -11.04
CA THR A 111 11.16 -11.66 -9.73
C THR A 111 10.60 -10.32 -9.28
N SER A 112 10.61 -9.31 -10.15
CA SER A 112 10.00 -8.01 -9.85
C SER A 112 8.51 -8.14 -9.52
N LEU A 113 7.78 -8.99 -10.25
CA LEU A 113 6.36 -9.24 -9.98
C LEU A 113 6.14 -9.94 -8.64
N GLY A 114 6.98 -10.91 -8.31
CA GLY A 114 6.94 -11.55 -6.99
C GLY A 114 7.18 -10.57 -5.85
N LEU A 115 8.18 -9.70 -5.98
CA LEU A 115 8.49 -8.66 -4.99
C LEU A 115 7.34 -7.66 -4.84
N SER A 116 6.80 -7.18 -5.95
CA SER A 116 5.59 -6.34 -6.02
C SER A 116 4.43 -6.91 -5.21
N PHE A 117 4.09 -8.19 -5.42
CA PHE A 117 3.03 -8.83 -4.65
C PHE A 117 3.38 -8.98 -3.17
N ALA A 118 4.63 -9.30 -2.82
CA ALA A 118 5.05 -9.42 -1.42
C ALA A 118 4.91 -8.08 -0.67
N THR A 119 5.33 -6.99 -1.32
CA THR A 119 5.13 -5.61 -0.85
C THR A 119 3.64 -5.33 -0.66
N ALA A 120 2.85 -5.47 -1.74
CA ALA A 120 1.43 -5.17 -1.73
C ALA A 120 0.65 -5.97 -0.68
N ILE A 121 0.94 -7.27 -0.51
CA ILE A 121 0.30 -8.10 0.51
C ILE A 121 0.57 -7.55 1.92
N SER A 122 1.83 -7.28 2.22
CA SER A 122 2.25 -6.82 3.56
C SER A 122 1.62 -5.47 3.91
N GLU A 123 1.67 -4.55 2.95
CA GLU A 123 1.22 -3.19 3.16
C GLU A 123 -0.31 -3.08 3.14
N GLU A 124 -0.99 -3.73 2.21
CA GLU A 124 -2.45 -3.62 2.07
C GLU A 124 -3.21 -4.36 3.18
N ILE A 125 -2.71 -5.51 3.66
CA ILE A 125 -3.29 -6.17 4.85
C ILE A 125 -3.17 -5.27 6.08
N SER A 126 -2.02 -4.61 6.26
CA SER A 126 -1.79 -3.73 7.39
C SER A 126 -2.64 -2.46 7.33
N PHE A 127 -2.69 -1.82 6.16
CA PHE A 127 -3.35 -0.52 6.00
C PHE A 127 -4.84 -0.62 5.66
N ARG A 128 -5.21 -1.30 4.57
CA ARG A 128 -6.61 -1.37 4.14
C ARG A 128 -7.35 -2.44 4.94
N GLY A 129 -6.71 -3.58 5.14
CA GLY A 129 -7.24 -4.68 5.93
C GLY A 129 -7.43 -4.31 7.40
N TYR A 130 -6.37 -3.90 8.09
CA TYR A 130 -6.42 -3.64 9.53
C TYR A 130 -6.71 -2.17 9.87
N LEU A 131 -5.80 -1.22 9.59
CA LEU A 131 -5.93 0.17 10.04
C LEU A 131 -7.25 0.81 9.60
N PHE A 132 -7.53 0.80 8.30
CA PHE A 132 -8.73 1.41 7.73
C PHE A 132 -10.01 0.81 8.31
N ASN A 133 -10.13 -0.51 8.39
CA ASN A 133 -11.31 -1.15 8.98
C ASN A 133 -11.54 -0.75 10.44
N ARG A 134 -10.47 -0.68 11.24
CA ARG A 134 -10.58 -0.37 12.68
C ARG A 134 -10.93 1.09 12.90
N VAL A 135 -10.29 1.99 12.15
CA VAL A 135 -10.62 3.42 12.16
C VAL A 135 -12.03 3.65 11.64
N TRP A 136 -12.44 2.99 10.55
CA TRP A 136 -13.80 3.11 10.02
C TRP A 136 -14.85 2.61 11.03
N TYR A 137 -14.62 1.46 11.66
CA TYR A 137 -15.49 0.95 12.71
C TYR A 137 -15.64 1.94 13.87
N ALA A 138 -14.54 2.55 14.31
CA ALA A 138 -14.54 3.50 15.42
C ALA A 138 -15.25 4.82 15.05
N LEU A 139 -14.92 5.40 13.90
CA LEU A 139 -15.44 6.70 13.46
C LEU A 139 -16.87 6.62 12.93
N GLY A 140 -17.31 5.45 12.44
CA GLY A 140 -18.61 5.29 11.80
C GLY A 140 -18.76 6.05 10.47
N ASN A 141 -17.66 6.57 9.91
CA ASN A 141 -17.66 7.36 8.68
C ASN A 141 -16.51 6.92 7.78
N GLU A 142 -16.85 6.42 6.59
CA GLU A 142 -15.89 5.86 5.63
C GLU A 142 -14.89 6.90 5.14
N TRP A 143 -15.36 8.07 4.72
CA TRP A 143 -14.51 9.14 4.16
C TRP A 143 -13.52 9.68 5.19
N LYS A 144 -13.98 9.91 6.43
CA LYS A 144 -13.08 10.33 7.52
C LYS A 144 -12.02 9.29 7.79
N ALA A 145 -12.39 8.01 7.85
CA ALA A 145 -11.44 6.93 8.05
C ALA A 145 -10.45 6.83 6.89
N ASN A 146 -10.95 6.91 5.66
CA ASN A 146 -10.15 6.82 4.45
C ASN A 146 -9.08 7.93 4.39
N ILE A 147 -9.50 9.19 4.52
CA ILE A 147 -8.59 10.34 4.52
C ILE A 147 -7.57 10.20 5.64
N THR A 148 -8.01 9.85 6.86
CA THR A 148 -7.13 9.68 8.01
C THR A 148 -6.06 8.62 7.76
N THR A 149 -6.44 7.43 7.31
CA THR A 149 -5.48 6.34 7.08
C THR A 149 -4.61 6.57 5.85
N SER A 150 -5.11 7.29 4.83
CA SER A 150 -4.32 7.66 3.65
C SER A 150 -3.25 8.72 3.95
N LEU A 151 -3.51 9.61 4.91
CA LEU A 151 -2.47 10.52 5.43
C LEU A 151 -1.40 9.73 6.20
N VAL A 152 -1.79 8.78 7.05
CA VAL A 152 -0.82 7.90 7.74
C VAL A 152 -0.01 7.09 6.73
N TRP A 153 -0.64 6.62 5.66
CA TRP A 153 0.03 5.92 4.56
C TRP A 153 1.14 6.77 3.96
N ALA A 154 0.85 8.02 3.59
CA ALA A 154 1.86 8.94 3.09
C ALA A 154 2.99 9.20 4.11
N LEU A 155 2.65 9.38 5.39
CA LEU A 155 3.66 9.59 6.44
C LEU A 155 4.64 8.43 6.56
N VAL A 156 4.18 7.17 6.43
CA VAL A 156 5.06 5.99 6.46
C VAL A 156 6.02 5.95 5.27
N HIS A 157 5.70 6.63 4.16
CA HIS A 157 6.55 6.72 2.97
C HIS A 157 7.57 7.86 3.02
N ILE A 158 7.48 8.79 3.97
CA ILE A 158 8.44 9.91 4.10
C ILE A 158 9.89 9.41 4.25
N PRO A 159 10.21 8.45 5.14
CA PRO A 159 11.59 8.06 5.37
C PRO A 159 12.30 7.52 4.13
N VAL A 160 11.61 6.69 3.34
CA VAL A 160 12.18 6.17 2.08
C VAL A 160 12.33 7.29 1.04
N THR A 161 11.32 8.17 0.93
CA THR A 161 11.33 9.28 -0.04
C THR A 161 12.49 10.25 0.22
N VAL A 162 12.71 10.61 1.49
CA VAL A 162 13.68 11.63 1.89
C VAL A 162 15.08 11.06 2.14
N PHE A 163 15.21 9.95 2.87
CA PHE A 163 16.53 9.47 3.31
C PHE A 163 17.13 8.39 2.40
N VAL A 164 16.29 7.64 1.69
CA VAL A 164 16.75 6.56 0.80
C VAL A 164 16.85 7.07 -0.63
N TRP A 165 15.75 7.55 -1.20
CA TRP A 165 15.72 8.06 -2.57
C TRP A 165 16.24 9.48 -2.72
N LYS A 166 16.26 10.25 -1.62
CA LYS A 166 16.77 11.62 -1.58
C LYS A 166 16.13 12.51 -2.66
N LEU A 167 14.81 12.37 -2.82
CA LEU A 167 14.08 13.19 -3.77
C LEU A 167 14.17 14.67 -3.38
N GLU A 168 14.32 15.53 -4.38
CA GLU A 168 14.17 16.98 -4.21
C GLU A 168 12.79 17.31 -3.60
N PRO A 169 12.63 18.40 -2.83
CA PRO A 169 11.40 18.68 -2.09
C PRO A 169 10.12 18.67 -2.94
N SER A 170 10.19 19.19 -4.17
CA SER A 170 9.05 19.19 -5.09
C SER A 170 8.68 17.77 -5.53
N ALA A 171 9.66 16.95 -5.93
CA ALA A 171 9.46 15.56 -6.32
C ALA A 171 8.96 14.71 -5.16
N ALA A 172 9.49 14.92 -3.94
CA ALA A 172 9.03 14.27 -2.73
C ALA A 172 7.56 14.59 -2.43
N LEU A 173 7.18 15.87 -2.53
CA LEU A 173 5.79 16.30 -2.29
C LEU A 173 4.83 15.72 -3.33
N THR A 174 5.22 15.71 -4.61
CA THR A 174 4.43 15.09 -5.68
C THR A 174 4.26 13.58 -5.43
N TYR A 175 5.33 12.87 -5.08
CA TYR A 175 5.27 11.45 -4.76
C TYR A 175 4.33 11.16 -3.59
N LEU A 176 4.45 11.92 -2.49
CA LEU A 176 3.60 11.76 -1.31
C LEU A 176 2.13 12.08 -1.59
N LEU A 177 1.86 13.08 -2.45
CA LEU A 177 0.51 13.39 -2.92
C LEU A 177 -0.08 12.23 -3.72
N LEU A 178 0.64 11.72 -4.73
CA LEU A 178 0.19 10.58 -5.55
C LEU A 178 -0.02 9.34 -4.68
N THR A 179 0.89 9.09 -3.74
CA THR A 179 0.81 7.99 -2.77
C THR A 179 -0.42 8.14 -1.86
N THR A 180 -0.78 9.37 -1.46
CA THR A 180 -2.01 9.66 -0.70
C THR A 180 -3.26 9.38 -1.54
N LEU A 181 -3.27 9.84 -2.80
CA LEU A 181 -4.39 9.62 -3.74
C LEU A 181 -4.59 8.12 -4.02
N PHE A 182 -3.51 7.37 -4.20
CA PHE A 182 -3.53 5.91 -4.25
C PHE A 182 -4.10 5.31 -2.96
N GLY A 183 -3.67 5.79 -1.79
CA GLY A 183 -4.26 5.49 -0.48
C GLY A 183 -5.79 5.56 -0.49
N ILE A 184 -6.29 6.70 -0.96
CA ILE A 184 -7.72 7.01 -1.03
C ILE A 184 -8.46 6.05 -1.96
N GLY A 185 -7.94 5.86 -3.19
CA GLY A 185 -8.53 4.98 -4.19
C GLY A 185 -8.54 3.51 -3.74
N SER A 186 -7.45 3.03 -3.14
CA SER A 186 -7.35 1.65 -2.65
C SER A 186 -8.29 1.39 -1.47
N ALA A 187 -8.40 2.32 -0.51
CA ALA A 187 -9.37 2.20 0.58
C ALA A 187 -10.82 2.29 0.07
N PHE A 188 -11.08 3.12 -0.95
CA PHE A 188 -12.39 3.18 -1.60
C PHE A 188 -12.75 1.82 -2.20
N VAL A 189 -11.88 1.24 -3.04
CA VAL A 189 -12.12 -0.05 -3.68
C VAL A 189 -12.29 -1.16 -2.62
N PHE A 190 -11.44 -1.19 -1.59
CA PHE A 190 -11.59 -2.11 -0.46
C PHE A 190 -12.93 -1.98 0.25
N ALA A 191 -13.42 -0.76 0.50
CA ALA A 191 -14.68 -0.55 1.20
C ALA A 191 -15.90 -1.12 0.44
N ARG A 192 -15.83 -1.19 -0.90
CA ARG A 192 -16.90 -1.74 -1.76
C ARG A 192 -16.88 -3.26 -1.77
N THR A 193 -15.70 -3.86 -1.66
CA THR A 193 -15.51 -5.31 -1.83
C THR A 193 -15.45 -6.04 -0.49
N ARG A 194 -14.96 -5.36 0.56
CA ARG A 194 -14.54 -5.93 1.84
C ARG A 194 -13.54 -7.07 1.68
N ASN A 195 -12.75 -7.02 0.61
CA ASN A 195 -11.76 -8.03 0.26
C ASN A 195 -10.43 -7.33 -0.02
N VAL A 196 -9.37 -7.68 0.71
CA VAL A 196 -8.07 -7.03 0.62
C VAL A 196 -7.38 -7.29 -0.72
N PHE A 197 -7.75 -8.36 -1.43
CA PHE A 197 -7.22 -8.63 -2.77
C PHE A 197 -7.49 -7.50 -3.76
N SER A 198 -8.58 -6.74 -3.59
CA SER A 198 -8.85 -5.60 -4.46
C SER A 198 -7.79 -4.52 -4.31
N SER A 199 -7.32 -4.29 -3.09
CA SER A 199 -6.26 -3.33 -2.80
C SER A 199 -4.90 -3.85 -3.19
N ILE A 200 -4.62 -5.13 -2.94
CA ILE A 200 -3.34 -5.78 -3.32
C ILE A 200 -3.15 -5.70 -4.84
N PHE A 201 -4.15 -6.11 -5.63
CA PHE A 201 -4.07 -6.03 -7.08
C PHE A 201 -3.94 -4.59 -7.57
N LEU A 202 -4.72 -3.66 -7.00
CA LEU A 202 -4.62 -2.26 -7.38
C LEU A 202 -3.23 -1.67 -7.06
N HIS A 203 -2.62 -2.08 -5.94
CA HIS A 203 -1.26 -1.67 -5.57
C HIS A 203 -0.26 -2.10 -6.63
N VAL A 204 -0.28 -3.38 -7.02
CA VAL A 204 0.58 -3.90 -8.09
C VAL A 204 0.32 -3.15 -9.40
N LEU A 205 -0.94 -2.90 -9.76
CA LEU A 205 -1.26 -2.13 -10.98
C LEU A 205 -0.83 -0.65 -10.91
N TRP A 206 -0.68 -0.08 -9.71
CA TRP A 206 -0.24 1.30 -9.52
C TRP A 206 1.29 1.44 -9.58
N GLU A 207 2.03 0.49 -9.00
CA GLU A 207 3.50 0.55 -8.99
C GLU A 207 4.13 0.12 -10.32
N TRP A 208 3.47 -0.78 -11.06
CA TRP A 208 4.02 -1.35 -12.28
C TRP A 208 4.25 -0.34 -13.41
N PRO A 209 3.36 0.63 -13.67
CA PRO A 209 3.67 1.68 -14.60
C PRO A 209 4.91 2.49 -14.19
N ILE A 210 5.14 2.71 -12.90
CA ILE A 210 6.36 3.39 -12.42
C ILE A 210 7.59 2.52 -12.73
N ILE A 211 7.51 1.21 -12.50
CA ILE A 211 8.60 0.27 -12.79
C ILE A 211 8.89 0.19 -14.29
N LEU A 212 7.84 0.10 -15.11
CA LEU A 212 7.93 -0.12 -16.55
C LEU A 212 8.24 1.13 -17.35
N PHE A 213 8.02 2.34 -16.83
CA PHE A 213 8.18 3.60 -17.58
C PHE A 213 9.16 4.59 -16.93
N ARG A 214 9.98 4.15 -15.95
CA ARG A 214 11.00 5.00 -15.34
C ARG A 214 12.08 5.45 -16.32
#